data_AF-A0A8S3AHW7-F1
#
_entry.id   AF-A0A8S3AHW7-F1
#
_cell.length_a   1.000
_cell.length_b   1.000
_cell.length_c   1.000
_cell.angle_alpha   90.00
_cell.angle_beta   90.00
_cell.angle_gamma   90.00
#
_symmetry.space_group_name_H-M   'P 1'
#
loop_
_entity.id
_entity.type
_entity.pdbx_description
1 polymer ?
#
loop_
_entity_poly.entity_id
_entity_poly.type
_entity_poly.pdbx_seq_one_letter_code
_entity_poly.pdbx_strand_id
1 'polypeptide(L)'
;MKNCIRLAGLSGALAICLGAYGSHAMKENTSDELRRLFQLAQTYHLLHSAALLAVPFVSRPHITTPLFLGGLTLFCGPIYYHAIRSDTQFRRITPYGGMLLIAGWLSIAVL
;
A
#
# COMPACT_ATOMS: atom_id res chain seq x y z
N MET A 1 -6.23 -2.93 -19.51
CA MET A 1 -4.79 -3.28 -19.45
C MET A 1 -3.90 -2.06 -19.23
N LYS A 2 -3.81 -1.10 -20.17
CA LYS A 2 -2.93 0.09 -20.05
C LYS A 2 -3.12 0.91 -18.76
N ASN A 3 -4.36 1.04 -18.30
CA ASN A 3 -4.67 1.80 -17.07
C ASN A 3 -4.08 1.15 -15.81
N CYS A 4 -4.07 -0.19 -15.72
CA CYS A 4 -3.51 -0.89 -14.56
C CYS A 4 -2.00 -0.65 -14.43
N ILE A 5 -1.26 -0.73 -15.55
CA ILE A 5 0.19 -0.48 -15.57
C ILE A 5 0.50 0.96 -15.16
N ARG A 6 -0.29 1.93 -15.64
CA ARG A 6 -0.15 3.35 -15.22
C ARG A 6 -0.37 3.51 -13.72
N LEU A 7 -1.41 2.87 -13.17
CA LEU A 7 -1.70 2.92 -11.73
C LEU A 7 -0.60 2.24 -10.92
N ALA A 8 -0.07 1.10 -11.37
CA ALA A 8 1.07 0.43 -10.76
C ALA A 8 2.32 1.33 -10.72
N GLY A 9 2.62 2.01 -11.84
CA GLY A 9 3.74 2.95 -11.94
C GLY A 9 3.58 4.15 -10.99
N LEU A 10 2.40 4.77 -10.95
CA LEU A 10 2.11 5.88 -10.03
C LEU A 10 2.21 5.43 -8.56
N SER A 11 1.66 4.26 -8.25
CA SER A 11 1.70 3.67 -6.91
C SER A 11 3.15 3.36 -6.47
N GLY A 12 3.95 2.75 -7.36
CA GLY A 12 5.36 2.48 -7.09
C GLY A 12 6.19 3.74 -6.89
N ALA A 13 5.98 4.76 -7.73
CA ALA A 13 6.63 6.06 -7.57
C ALA A 13 6.28 6.70 -6.21
N LEU A 14 5.00 6.66 -5.81
CA LEU A 14 4.56 7.17 -4.51
C LEU A 14 5.19 6.37 -3.35
N ALA A 15 5.29 5.05 -3.46
CA ALA A 15 5.94 4.21 -2.46
C ALA A 15 7.42 4.58 -2.27
N ILE A 16 8.14 4.90 -3.36
CA ILE A 16 9.53 5.37 -3.32
C ILE A 16 9.62 6.75 -2.68
N CYS A 17 8.76 7.71 -3.06
CA CYS A 17 8.72 9.04 -2.46
C CYS A 17 8.48 8.96 -0.94
N LEU A 18 7.54 8.13 -0.51
CA LEU A 18 7.26 7.91 0.91
C LEU A 18 8.45 7.23 1.61
N GLY A 19 9.11 6.27 0.97
CA GLY A 19 10.35 5.69 1.48
C GLY A 19 11.45 6.71 1.71
N ALA A 20 11.70 7.59 0.74
CA ALA A 20 12.66 8.68 0.87
C ALA A 20 12.30 9.63 2.02
N TYR A 21 11.01 9.96 2.17
CA TYR A 21 10.51 10.74 3.31
C TYR A 21 10.81 10.05 4.64
N GLY A 22 10.52 8.75 4.75
CA GLY A 22 10.75 7.97 5.97
C GLY A 22 12.23 7.90 6.39
N SER A 23 13.15 7.90 5.41
CA SER A 23 14.60 7.84 5.65
C SER A 23 15.25 9.19 5.91
N HIS A 24 14.74 10.29 5.33
CA HIS A 24 15.42 11.59 5.35
C HIS A 24 14.65 12.72 6.04
N ALA A 25 13.32 12.70 6.00
CA ALA A 25 12.47 13.81 6.48
C ALA A 25 11.70 13.48 7.77
N MET A 26 11.69 12.21 8.19
CA MET A 26 11.11 11.80 9.47
C MET A 26 11.88 12.45 10.64
N LYS A 27 11.15 13.02 11.61
CA LYS A 27 11.78 13.72 12.74
C LYS A 27 12.65 12.77 13.57
N GLU A 28 13.76 13.28 14.09
CA GLU A 28 14.66 12.52 14.95
C GLU A 28 13.97 12.03 16.23
N ASN A 29 13.03 12.81 16.76
CA ASN A 29 12.27 12.49 17.97
C ASN A 29 11.07 11.55 17.74
N THR A 30 10.84 11.06 16.52
CA THR A 30 9.79 10.08 16.25
C THR A 30 10.16 8.73 16.87
N SER A 31 9.24 8.13 17.64
CA SER A 31 9.47 6.86 18.32
C SER A 31 9.82 5.72 17.36
N ASP A 32 10.60 4.76 17.84
CA ASP A 32 11.00 3.58 17.06
C ASP A 32 9.79 2.77 16.57
N GLU A 33 8.70 2.73 17.35
CA GLU A 33 7.45 2.09 16.95
C GLU A 33 6.86 2.75 15.68
N LEU A 34 6.75 4.07 15.67
CA LEU A 34 6.18 4.81 14.53
C LEU A 34 7.08 4.70 13.30
N ARG A 35 8.41 4.70 13.49
CA ARG A 35 9.38 4.43 12.41
C ARG A 35 9.20 3.04 11.81
N ARG A 36 9.04 2.01 12.65
CA ARG A 36 8.77 0.62 12.20
C ARG A 36 7.43 0.52 11.47
N LEU A 37 6.39 1.16 11.96
CA LEU A 37 5.08 1.18 11.30
C LEU A 37 5.15 1.86 9.93
N PHE A 38 5.90 2.96 9.81
CA PHE A 38 6.12 3.63 8.53
C PHE A 38 6.84 2.71 7.53
N GLN A 39 7.90 2.03 7.96
CA GLN A 39 8.65 1.09 7.11
C GLN A 39 7.79 -0.14 6.72
N LEU A 40 6.93 -0.61 7.63
CA LEU A 40 5.94 -1.65 7.32
C LEU A 40 5.00 -1.20 6.21
N ALA A 41 4.41 0.00 6.34
CA ALA A 41 3.52 0.56 5.32
C ALA A 41 4.24 0.73 3.97
N GLN A 42 5.47 1.24 3.98
CA GLN A 42 6.31 1.35 2.77
C GLN A 42 6.58 0.01 2.11
N THR A 43 6.94 -1.00 2.88
CA THR A 43 7.22 -2.34 2.36
C THR A 43 5.98 -2.93 1.69
N TYR A 44 4.83 -2.85 2.36
CA TYR A 44 3.56 -3.31 1.79
C TYR A 44 3.16 -2.49 0.56
N HIS A 45 3.31 -1.16 0.60
CA HIS A 45 3.01 -0.28 -0.53
C HIS A 45 3.82 -0.67 -1.77
N LEU A 46 5.15 -0.82 -1.64
CA LEU A 46 6.02 -1.17 -2.76
C LEU A 46 5.74 -2.58 -3.28
N LEU A 47 5.60 -3.57 -2.38
CA LEU A 47 5.33 -4.97 -2.75
C LEU A 47 4.05 -5.11 -3.59
N HIS A 48 2.96 -4.48 -3.14
CA HIS A 48 1.67 -4.58 -3.82
C HIS A 48 1.61 -3.67 -5.07
N SER A 49 2.40 -2.59 -5.11
CA SER A 49 2.61 -1.83 -6.35
C SER A 49 3.32 -2.66 -7.42
N ALA A 50 4.32 -3.46 -7.03
CA ALA A 50 4.96 -4.41 -7.93
C ALA A 50 3.99 -5.52 -8.36
N ALA A 51 3.17 -6.05 -7.44
CA ALA A 51 2.13 -7.02 -7.77
C ALA A 51 1.12 -6.48 -8.80
N LEU A 52 0.76 -5.19 -8.74
CA LEU A 52 -0.11 -4.54 -9.73
C LEU A 52 0.45 -4.58 -11.16
N LEU A 53 1.77 -4.73 -11.36
CA LEU A 53 2.36 -4.91 -12.69
C LEU A 53 2.05 -6.29 -13.29
N ALA A 54 1.75 -7.30 -12.45
CA ALA A 54 1.37 -8.64 -12.89
C ALA A 54 -0.12 -8.76 -13.22
N VAL A 55 -0.95 -7.84 -12.72
CA VAL A 55 -2.42 -7.89 -12.91
C VAL A 55 -2.89 -7.88 -14.37
N PRO A 56 -2.23 -7.23 -15.34
CA PRO A 56 -2.62 -7.34 -16.75
C PRO A 56 -2.63 -8.78 -17.31
N PHE A 57 -1.96 -9.72 -16.64
CA PHE A 57 -1.85 -11.13 -17.07
C PHE A 57 -2.89 -12.06 -16.43
N VAL A 58 -3.72 -11.59 -15.48
CA VAL A 58 -4.82 -12.39 -14.90
C VAL A 58 -6.07 -12.34 -15.77
N SER A 59 -7.01 -13.28 -15.63
CA SER A 59 -8.19 -13.31 -16.52
C SER A 59 -9.22 -12.24 -16.17
N ARG A 60 -9.28 -11.78 -14.91
CA ARG A 60 -10.20 -10.71 -14.48
C ARG A 60 -9.48 -9.49 -13.85
N PRO A 61 -8.68 -8.74 -14.62
CA PRO A 61 -7.92 -7.60 -14.10
C PRO A 61 -8.81 -6.48 -13.56
N HIS A 62 -10.02 -6.33 -14.09
CA HIS A 62 -10.99 -5.33 -13.63
C HIS A 62 -11.51 -5.59 -12.20
N ILE A 63 -11.38 -6.81 -11.68
CA ILE A 63 -11.67 -7.18 -10.29
C ILE A 63 -10.41 -7.07 -9.44
N THR A 64 -9.30 -7.61 -9.93
CA THR A 64 -8.03 -7.65 -9.18
C THR A 64 -7.45 -6.26 -8.93
N THR A 65 -7.45 -5.36 -9.91
CA THR A 65 -6.90 -4.00 -9.76
C THR A 65 -7.53 -3.21 -8.60
N PRO A 66 -8.88 -3.06 -8.49
CA PRO A 66 -9.47 -2.31 -7.38
C PRO A 66 -9.26 -2.98 -6.01
N LEU A 67 -9.14 -4.31 -5.93
CA LEU A 67 -8.81 -5.00 -4.68
C LEU A 67 -7.43 -4.57 -4.16
N PHE A 68 -6.41 -4.58 -5.02
CA PHE A 68 -5.08 -4.12 -4.66
C PHE A 68 -5.07 -2.62 -4.33
N LEU A 69 -5.65 -1.74 -5.17
CA LEU A 69 -5.62 -0.29 -4.94
C LEU A 69 -6.42 0.13 -3.69
N GLY A 70 -7.61 -0.45 -3.51
CA GLY A 70 -8.42 -0.25 -2.31
C GLY A 70 -7.70 -0.76 -1.07
N GLY A 71 -7.13 -1.96 -1.13
CA GLY A 71 -6.34 -2.53 -0.05
C GLY A 71 -5.11 -1.68 0.30
N LEU A 72 -4.37 -1.18 -0.69
CA LEU A 72 -3.22 -0.32 -0.50
C LEU A 72 -3.59 0.97 0.23
N THR A 73 -4.66 1.60 -0.22
CA THR A 73 -5.13 2.88 0.31
C THR A 73 -5.61 2.72 1.75
N LEU A 74 -6.45 1.71 2.01
CA LEU A 74 -7.03 1.48 3.34
C LEU A 74 -6.06 0.83 4.32
N PHE A 75 -5.04 0.12 3.85
CA PHE A 75 -4.01 -0.47 4.71
C PHE A 75 -2.86 0.51 4.94
N CYS A 76 -2.16 0.92 3.89
CA CYS A 76 -0.94 1.73 4.01
C CYS A 76 -1.25 3.18 4.39
N GLY A 77 -2.32 3.77 3.84
CA GLY A 77 -2.69 5.17 4.08
C GLY A 77 -2.86 5.51 5.57
N PRO A 78 -3.73 4.80 6.32
CA PRO A 78 -3.88 5.01 7.76
C PRO A 78 -2.59 4.77 8.56
N ILE A 79 -1.76 3.80 8.17
CA ILE A 79 -0.49 3.53 8.88
C ILE A 79 0.50 4.68 8.65
N TYR A 80 0.63 5.19 7.43
CA TYR A 80 1.45 6.39 7.16
C TYR A 80 0.94 7.61 7.92
N TYR A 81 -0.38 7.84 7.91
CA TYR A 81 -0.99 8.93 8.66
C TYR A 81 -0.65 8.83 10.15
N HIS A 82 -0.83 7.64 10.73
CA HIS A 82 -0.51 7.39 12.14
C HIS A 82 0.98 7.61 12.43
N ALA A 83 1.86 7.11 11.58
CA ALA A 83 3.31 7.26 11.75
C ALA A 83 3.79 8.72 11.69
N ILE A 84 3.14 9.55 10.87
CA ILE A 84 3.50 10.97 10.70
C ILE A 84 2.87 11.85 11.79
N ARG A 85 1.60 11.60 12.14
CA ARG A 85 0.81 12.45 13.05
C ARG A 85 0.77 11.95 14.49
N SER A 86 1.22 10.73 14.75
CA SER A 86 1.03 10.02 16.02
C SER A 86 -0.46 9.89 16.41
N ASP A 87 -1.36 9.96 15.44
CA ASP A 87 -2.82 9.95 15.64
C ASP A 87 -3.42 8.61 15.20
N THR A 88 -4.26 8.02 16.04
CA THR A 88 -4.82 6.67 15.86
C THR A 88 -6.22 6.66 15.25
N GLN A 89 -6.78 7.82 14.88
CA GLN A 89 -8.16 7.98 14.38
C GLN A 89 -8.54 6.95 13.31
N PHE A 90 -7.65 6.69 12.34
CA PHE A 90 -7.93 5.81 11.21
C PHE A 90 -7.47 4.35 11.40
N ARG A 91 -6.94 3.99 12.57
CA ARG A 91 -6.37 2.65 12.84
C ARG A 91 -7.41 1.53 12.69
N ARG A 92 -8.69 1.82 12.92
CA ARG A 92 -9.81 0.86 12.74
C ARG A 92 -10.07 0.50 11.27
N ILE A 93 -9.58 1.29 10.31
CA ILE A 93 -9.80 1.06 8.88
C ILE A 93 -8.76 0.09 8.30
N THR A 94 -7.56 0.04 8.88
CA THR A 94 -6.43 -0.78 8.43
C THR A 94 -6.76 -2.26 8.21
N PRO A 95 -7.53 -2.95 9.09
CA PRO A 95 -7.86 -4.36 8.89
C PRO A 95 -8.65 -4.63 7.61
N TYR A 96 -9.57 -3.74 7.23
CA TYR A 96 -10.34 -3.87 5.98
C TYR A 96 -9.43 -3.74 4.75
N GLY A 97 -8.42 -2.87 4.82
CA GLY A 97 -7.39 -2.81 3.79
C GLY A 97 -6.62 -4.12 3.65
N GLY A 98 -6.24 -4.73 4.78
CA GLY A 98 -5.60 -6.05 4.79
C GLY A 98 -6.46 -7.14 4.15
N MET A 99 -7.76 -7.17 4.44
CA MET A 99 -8.71 -8.10 3.81
C MET A 99 -8.79 -7.92 2.29
N LEU A 100 -8.78 -6.68 1.80
CA LEU A 100 -8.76 -6.40 0.36
C LEU A 100 -7.44 -6.83 -0.30
N LEU A 101 -6.30 -6.65 0.37
CA LEU A 101 -5.01 -7.12 -0.14
C LEU A 101 -4.98 -8.66 -0.23
N ILE A 102 -5.49 -9.36 0.79
CA ILE A 102 -5.65 -10.82 0.77
C ILE A 102 -6.55 -11.23 -0.40
N ALA A 103 -7.72 -10.60 -0.56
CA ALA A 103 -8.62 -10.86 -1.67
C ALA A 103 -7.96 -10.57 -3.04
N GLY A 104 -7.12 -9.53 -3.12
CA GLY A 104 -6.33 -9.19 -4.32
C GLY A 104 -5.39 -10.33 -4.71
N TRP A 105 -4.61 -10.85 -3.76
CA TRP A 105 -3.74 -12.01 -4.00
C TRP A 105 -4.53 -13.28 -4.35
N LEU A 106 -5.61 -13.58 -3.64
CA LEU A 106 -6.48 -14.71 -3.96
C LEU A 106 -7.10 -14.57 -5.36
N SER A 107 -7.44 -13.36 -5.78
CA SER A 107 -7.96 -13.12 -7.11
C SER A 107 -6.93 -13.39 -8.22
N ILE A 108 -5.62 -13.16 -7.97
CA ILE A 108 -4.57 -13.58 -8.91
C ILE A 108 -4.51 -15.11 -9.00
N ALA A 109 -4.67 -15.81 -7.86
CA ALA A 109 -4.58 -17.26 -7.82
C ALA A 109 -5.79 -17.96 -8.49
N VAL A 110 -6.97 -17.34 -8.48
CA VAL A 110 -8.23 -17.99 -8.85
C VAL A 110 -8.86 -17.43 -10.13
N LEU A 111 -8.60 -16.17 -10.51
CA LEU A 111 -9.36 -15.47 -11.57
C LEU A 111 -8.61 -15.20 -12.87
#